data_AF-A0A936MEN2-F1
#
_entry.id   AF-A0A936MEN2-F1
#
_cell.length_a   1.000
_cell.length_b   1.000
_cell.length_c   1.000
_cell.angle_alpha   90.00
_cell.angle_beta   90.00
_cell.angle_gamma   90.00
#
_symmetry.space_group_name_H-M   'P 1'
#
loop_
_entity.id
_entity.type
_entity.pdbx_description
1 polymer ?
#
loop_
_entity_poly.entity_id
_entity_poly.type
_entity_poly.pdbx_seq_one_letter_code
_entity_poly.pdbx_strand_id
1 'polypeptide(L)'
;MVYFFSDVHLGLGSRESDRAREQVLLRFFEFIRPDCTHLVIVGDLFDYWFEYKTVVPKYFFRTLTALDAMRKRGVRIDYVMGNHDFGHQHFLPTN
;
A
#
# COMPACT_ATOMS: atom_id res chain seq x y z
N MET A 1 3.31 -2.36 -17.94
CA MET A 1 3.59 -0.94 -17.63
C MET A 1 4.08 -0.83 -16.19
N VAL A 2 4.96 0.14 -15.93
CA VAL A 2 5.47 0.43 -14.58
C VAL A 2 4.72 1.63 -14.03
N TYR A 3 4.19 1.52 -12.82
CA TYR A 3 3.43 2.58 -12.16
C TYR A 3 4.12 2.99 -10.87
N PHE A 4 4.17 4.29 -10.61
CA PHE A 4 4.74 4.88 -9.39
C PHE A 4 3.66 5.69 -8.68
N PHE A 5 3.61 5.60 -7.35
CA PHE A 5 2.80 6.47 -6.52
C PHE A 5 3.39 6.59 -5.11
N SER A 6 3.01 7.64 -4.38
CA SER A 6 3.49 7.96 -3.03
C SER A 6 2.43 8.77 -2.25
N ASP A 7 2.72 9.06 -0.99
CA ASP A 7 2.01 10.07 -0.18
C ASP A 7 0.49 9.84 -0.08
N VAL A 8 0.09 8.58 0.10
CA VAL A 8 -1.32 8.25 0.32
C VAL A 8 -1.73 8.54 1.75
N HIS A 9 -0.88 8.36 2.76
CA HIS A 9 -1.22 8.61 4.16
C HIS A 9 -2.54 7.94 4.62
N LEU A 10 -2.69 6.64 4.38
CA LEU A 10 -3.80 5.87 4.95
C LEU A 10 -3.69 5.87 6.49
N GLY A 11 -4.78 6.22 7.16
CA GLY A 11 -4.86 6.48 8.60
C GLY A 11 -4.97 7.96 8.96
N LEU A 12 -4.70 8.88 8.02
CA LEU A 12 -4.74 10.31 8.29
C LEU A 12 -6.17 10.88 8.28
N GLY A 13 -6.52 11.58 9.36
CA GLY A 13 -7.76 12.35 9.49
C GLY A 13 -8.94 11.53 10.03
N SER A 14 -10.15 11.91 9.64
CA SER A 14 -11.36 11.19 10.06
C SER A 14 -11.47 9.82 9.36
N ARG A 15 -12.21 8.89 9.98
CA ARG A 15 -12.48 7.58 9.36
C ARG A 15 -13.19 7.69 8.01
N GLU A 16 -14.04 8.70 7.82
CA GLU A 16 -14.75 8.92 6.57
C GLU A 16 -13.81 9.40 5.46
N SER A 17 -12.97 10.40 5.75
CA SER A 17 -11.96 10.90 4.80
C SER A 17 -10.93 9.83 4.45
N ASP A 18 -10.49 9.06 5.44
CA ASP A 18 -9.55 7.95 5.22
C ASP A 18 -10.17 6.85 4.35
N ARG A 19 -11.44 6.50 4.63
CA ARG A 19 -12.18 5.53 3.80
C ARG A 19 -12.31 6.00 2.37
N ALA A 20 -12.62 7.28 2.14
CA ALA A 20 -12.72 7.84 0.80
C ALA A 20 -11.37 7.74 0.06
N ARG A 21 -10.28 8.05 0.75
CA ARG A 21 -8.91 7.94 0.23
C ARG A 21 -8.55 6.50 -0.14
N GLU A 22 -8.83 5.55 0.75
CA GLU A 22 -8.66 4.12 0.49
C GLU A 22 -9.44 3.68 -0.77
N GLN A 23 -10.67 4.17 -0.97
CA GLN A 23 -11.42 3.83 -2.19
C GLN A 23 -10.78 4.37 -3.47
N VAL A 24 -10.15 5.56 -3.43
CA VAL A 24 -9.43 6.09 -4.59
C VAL A 24 -8.27 5.16 -4.93
N LEU A 25 -7.48 4.75 -3.94
CA LEU A 25 -6.35 3.84 -4.13
C LEU A 25 -6.80 2.47 -4.69
N LEU A 26 -7.88 1.90 -4.15
CA LEU A 26 -8.39 0.62 -4.64
C LEU A 26 -8.94 0.71 -6.06
N ARG A 27 -9.60 1.82 -6.43
CA ARG A 27 -10.00 2.05 -7.82
C ARG A 27 -8.80 2.23 -8.75
N PHE A 28 -7.74 2.86 -8.29
CA PHE A 28 -6.48 2.97 -9.03
C PHE A 28 -5.87 1.59 -9.30
N PHE A 29 -5.85 0.69 -8.29
CA PHE A 29 -5.38 -0.68 -8.49
C PHE A 29 -6.19 -1.44 -9.54
N GLU A 30 -7.53 -1.34 -9.52
CA GLU A 30 -8.37 -1.94 -10.57
C GLU A 30 -8.16 -1.30 -11.95
N PHE A 31 -7.85 0.00 -12.00
CA PHE A 31 -7.58 0.71 -13.25
C PHE A 31 -6.27 0.24 -13.91
N ILE A 32 -5.18 0.12 -13.15
CA ILE A 32 -3.88 -0.33 -13.68
C ILE A 32 -3.79 -1.85 -13.84
N ARG A 33 -4.75 -2.59 -13.26
CA ARG A 33 -4.81 -4.05 -13.23
C ARG A 33 -4.62 -4.75 -14.59
N PRO A 34 -5.08 -4.23 -15.74
CA PRO A 34 -4.94 -4.92 -17.02
C PRO A 34 -3.50 -4.99 -17.54
N ASP A 35 -2.66 -3.99 -17.24
CA ASP A 35 -1.35 -3.82 -17.88
C ASP A 35 -0.19 -3.59 -16.90
N CYS A 36 -0.46 -3.46 -15.60
CA CYS A 36 0.58 -3.30 -14.58
C CYS A 36 1.43 -4.55 -14.50
N THR A 37 2.74 -4.38 -14.72
CA THR A 37 3.76 -5.43 -14.59
C THR A 37 4.67 -5.15 -13.38
N HIS A 38 4.78 -3.88 -12.99
CA HIS A 38 5.57 -3.44 -11.85
C HIS A 38 4.90 -2.23 -11.22
N LEU A 39 4.67 -2.30 -9.90
CA LEU A 39 4.18 -1.21 -9.08
C LEU A 39 5.27 -0.79 -8.11
N VAL A 40 5.60 0.50 -8.09
CA VAL A 40 6.58 1.07 -7.17
C VAL A 40 5.88 2.02 -6.22
N ILE A 41 5.95 1.73 -4.93
CA ILE A 41 5.41 2.55 -3.85
C ILE A 41 6.57 3.38 -3.29
N VAL A 42 6.51 4.69 -3.45
CA VAL A 42 7.62 5.60 -3.12
C VAL A 42 7.33 6.31 -1.79
N GLY A 43 7.08 5.51 -0.75
CA GLY A 43 6.87 5.99 0.62
C GLY A 43 5.46 6.49 0.93
N ASP A 44 5.21 6.62 2.24
CA ASP A 44 4.04 7.25 2.84
C ASP A 44 2.69 6.70 2.31
N LEU A 45 2.60 5.38 2.09
CA LEU A 45 1.33 4.70 1.84
C LEU A 45 0.45 4.74 3.10
N PHE A 46 1.05 4.54 4.27
CA PHE A 46 0.40 4.66 5.57
C PHE A 46 0.86 5.93 6.27
N ASP A 47 -0.06 6.61 6.95
CA ASP A 47 0.26 7.80 7.75
C ASP A 47 1.05 7.45 9.01
N TYR A 48 0.86 6.22 9.50
CA TYR A 48 1.70 5.61 10.51
C TYR A 48 1.67 4.09 10.35
N TRP A 49 2.82 3.48 10.12
CA TRP A 49 2.97 2.03 10.14
C TRP A 49 4.13 1.63 11.06
N PHE A 50 3.87 0.65 11.92
CA PHE A 50 4.91 -0.03 12.67
C PHE A 50 4.69 -1.53 12.52
N GLU A 51 5.74 -2.26 12.14
CA GLU A 51 5.65 -3.69 11.98
C GLU A 51 5.84 -4.40 13.33
N TYR A 52 4.81 -5.11 13.76
CA TYR A 52 4.87 -5.94 14.96
C TYR A 52 5.09 -7.40 14.57
N LYS A 53 5.85 -8.13 15.40
CA LYS A 53 6.13 -9.55 15.18
C LYS A 53 4.88 -10.43 15.04
N THR A 54 3.78 -10.04 15.69
CA THR A 54 2.57 -10.88 15.83
C THR A 54 1.27 -10.15 15.51
N VAL A 55 1.32 -8.89 15.10
CA VAL A 55 0.12 -8.06 14.89
C VAL A 55 0.17 -7.38 13.52
N VAL A 56 -0.90 -7.56 12.75
CA VAL A 56 -1.16 -6.77 11.52
C VAL A 56 -2.29 -5.79 11.81
N PRO A 57 -2.10 -4.47 11.64
CA PRO A 57 -3.14 -3.48 11.86
C PRO A 57 -4.36 -3.72 10.95
N LYS A 58 -5.51 -4.04 11.57
CA LYS A 58 -6.76 -4.38 10.84
C LYS A 58 -7.30 -3.26 9.95
N TYR A 59 -6.96 -2.00 10.25
CA TYR A 59 -7.48 -0.83 9.52
C TYR A 59 -7.08 -0.85 8.04
N PHE A 60 -5.92 -1.42 7.73
CA PHE A 60 -5.34 -1.44 6.39
C PHE A 60 -5.62 -2.71 5.61
N PHE A 61 -6.46 -3.60 6.15
CA PHE A 61 -6.69 -4.94 5.63
C PHE A 61 -7.09 -4.98 4.14
N ARG A 62 -7.93 -4.05 3.67
CA ARG A 62 -8.37 -4.06 2.26
C ARG A 62 -7.24 -3.67 1.32
N THR A 63 -6.48 -2.63 1.67
CA THR A 63 -5.30 -2.21 0.92
C THR A 63 -4.26 -3.32 0.85
N LEU A 64 -3.95 -3.95 1.99
CA LEU A 64 -3.02 -5.09 2.06
C LEU A 64 -3.49 -6.26 1.19
N THR A 65 -4.78 -6.59 1.23
CA THR A 65 -5.37 -7.65 0.40
C THR A 65 -5.29 -7.32 -1.09
N ALA A 66 -5.48 -6.06 -1.47
CA ALA A 66 -5.38 -5.64 -2.87
C ALA A 66 -3.94 -5.70 -3.39
N LEU A 67 -2.95 -5.31 -2.58
CA LEU A 67 -1.53 -5.48 -2.90
C LEU A 67 -1.15 -6.95 -3.05
N ASP A 68 -1.62 -7.83 -2.15
CA ASP A 68 -1.43 -9.28 -2.26
C ASP A 68 -2.06 -9.85 -3.55
N ALA A 69 -3.26 -9.38 -3.93
CA ALA A 69 -3.91 -9.79 -5.17
C ALA A 69 -3.09 -9.40 -6.42
N MET A 70 -2.48 -8.21 -6.42
CA MET A 70 -1.56 -7.78 -7.49
C MET A 70 -0.32 -8.67 -7.54
N ARG A 71 0.31 -8.95 -6.38
CA ARG A 71 1.47 -9.82 -6.28
C ARG A 71 1.18 -11.25 -6.78
N LYS A 72 0.03 -11.83 -6.40
CA LYS A 72 -0.41 -13.16 -6.84
C LYS A 72 -0.61 -13.28 -8.35
N ARG A 73 -0.82 -12.16 -9.04
CA ARG A 73 -0.90 -12.09 -10.50
C ARG A 73 0.45 -11.94 -11.20
N GLY A 74 1.54 -11.89 -10.45
CA GLY A 74 2.89 -11.70 -10.98
C GLY A 74 3.30 -10.23 -11.13
N VAL A 75 2.55 -9.28 -10.57
CA VAL A 75 2.99 -7.89 -10.50
C VAL A 75 4.14 -7.81 -9.50
N ARG A 76 5.31 -7.34 -9.96
CA ARG A 76 6.40 -6.97 -9.05
C ARG A 76 5.97 -5.76 -8.24
N ILE A 77 6.17 -5.79 -6.92
CA ILE A 77 5.90 -4.64 -6.06
C ILE A 77 7.20 -4.30 -5.34
N ASP A 78 7.72 -3.11 -5.61
CA ASP A 78 8.85 -2.54 -4.88
C ASP A 78 8.29 -1.43 -3.97
N TYR A 79 8.59 -1.49 -2.67
CA TYR A 79 8.14 -0.51 -1.69
C TYR A 79 9.36 0.15 -1.06
N VAL A 80 9.54 1.44 -1.33
CA VAL A 80 10.54 2.29 -0.68
C VAL A 80 9.88 2.95 0.55
N MET A 81 10.52 2.83 1.72
CA MET A 81 10.01 3.44 2.96
C MET A 81 9.93 4.96 2.85
N GLY A 82 8.85 5.54 3.37
CA GLY A 82 8.72 6.98 3.62
C GLY A 82 9.03 7.32 5.08
N ASN A 83 8.83 8.59 5.45
CA ASN A 83 9.08 9.06 6.81
C ASN A 83 7.89 8.82 7.76
N HIS A 84 6.70 8.49 7.25
CA HIS A 84 5.52 8.16 8.06
C HIS A 84 5.34 6.65 8.28
N ASP A 85 5.78 5.83 7.34
CA ASP A 85 5.62 4.38 7.34
C ASP A 85 6.96 3.62 7.42
N PHE A 86 7.92 4.23 8.11
CA PHE A 86 9.24 3.64 8.34
C PHE A 86 9.16 2.31 9.11
N GLY A 87 10.15 1.44 8.89
CA GLY A 87 10.36 0.26 9.75
C GLY A 87 9.54 -0.97 9.38
N HIS A 88 8.97 -1.02 8.18
CA HIS A 88 8.55 -2.31 7.61
C HIS A 88 9.76 -3.09 7.07
N GLN A 89 9.90 -4.36 7.45
CA GLN A 89 11.06 -5.19 7.11
C GLN A 89 10.69 -6.60 6.65
N HIS A 90 9.68 -7.24 7.26
CA HIS A 90 9.36 -8.63 6.96
C HIS A 90 8.01 -8.78 6.28
N PHE A 91 6.97 -8.14 6.81
CA PHE A 91 5.61 -8.21 6.31
C PHE A 91 5.46 -7.44 4.99
N LEU A 92 6.05 -6.25 4.91
CA LEU A 92 6.20 -5.47 3.68
C LEU A 92 7.70 -5.37 3.37
N PRO A 93 8.29 -6.38 2.70
CA PRO A 93 9.71 -6.36 2.43
C PRO A 93 10.05 -5.27 1.41
N THR A 94 11.16 -4.58 1.64
CA THR A 94 11.85 -3.78 0.62
C THR A 94 12.67 -4.75 -0.24
N ASN A 95 12.42 -4.79 -1.55
CA ASN A 95 13.26 -5.54 -2.48
C ASN A 95 14.65 -4.90 -2.63
#